data_AF-K4QWL8-F1
#
_entry.id   AF-K4QWL8-F1
#
_cell.length_a   1.000
_cell.length_b   1.000
_cell.length_c   1.000
_cell.angle_alpha   90.00
_cell.angle_beta   90.00
_cell.angle_gamma   90.00
#
_symmetry.space_group_name_H-M   'P 1'
#
loop_
_entity.id
_entity.type
_entity.pdbx_description
1 polymer ?
#
loop_
_entity_poly.entity_id
_entity_poly.type
_entity_poly.pdbx_seq_one_letter_code
_entity_poly.pdbx_strand_id
1 'polypeptide(L)'
;MRNTARWAATLGLTAAAVCGPFAAAAPAAPGPAPASLYAPSALVLTVAHGESSALAAPERAVTLVCAPAPSGTHPDPAAACAELRAAQGDFDALASADDMLCTREYDPVVVTVDGVWRGQRVSYERTYSNECVKSSLGASVFAF
;
A
#
# COMPACT_ATOMS: atom_id res chain seq x y z
N MET A 1 -89.90 -38.42 -28.77
CA MET A 1 -89.96 -39.67 -27.97
C MET A 1 -88.54 -40.15 -27.75
N ARG A 2 -88.26 -40.65 -26.53
CA ARG A 2 -87.03 -41.28 -25.98
C ARG A 2 -86.28 -42.16 -27.01
N ASN A 3 -84.97 -42.39 -26.96
CA ASN A 3 -84.15 -42.71 -25.79
C ASN A 3 -82.63 -42.65 -26.08
N THR A 4 -81.87 -42.59 -25.00
CA THR A 4 -80.42 -42.55 -24.77
C THR A 4 -79.58 -43.70 -25.33
N ALA A 5 -78.29 -43.43 -25.62
CA ALA A 5 -77.20 -44.40 -25.37
C ALA A 5 -75.91 -43.67 -24.96
N ARG A 6 -75.47 -43.94 -23.72
CA ARG A 6 -74.21 -43.54 -23.11
C ARG A 6 -73.13 -44.54 -23.50
N TRP A 7 -72.00 -44.11 -24.05
CA TRP A 7 -70.75 -44.89 -24.00
C TRP A 7 -69.60 -43.96 -23.62
N ALA A 8 -69.12 -44.14 -22.39
CA ALA A 8 -67.88 -43.56 -21.90
C ALA A 8 -66.72 -44.47 -22.30
N ALA A 9 -65.67 -43.92 -22.89
CA ALA A 9 -64.39 -44.58 -23.06
C ALA A 9 -63.28 -43.58 -22.71
N THR A 10 -62.73 -43.75 -21.53
CA THR A 10 -61.56 -43.05 -21.00
C THR A 10 -60.29 -43.81 -21.36
N LEU A 11 -59.37 -43.20 -22.11
CA LEU A 11 -57.97 -43.60 -22.34
C LEU A 11 -57.26 -42.25 -22.58
N GLY A 12 -56.25 -41.77 -21.87
CA GLY A 12 -55.19 -42.37 -21.06
C GLY A 12 -53.96 -41.50 -21.37
N LEU A 13 -53.81 -40.37 -20.67
CA LEU A 13 -52.77 -39.37 -20.98
C LEU A 13 -51.43 -39.83 -20.39
N THR A 14 -50.52 -40.33 -21.22
CA THR A 14 -49.15 -40.66 -20.79
C THR A 14 -48.31 -39.37 -20.74
N ALA A 15 -48.12 -38.81 -19.55
CA ALA A 15 -47.18 -37.71 -19.32
C ALA A 15 -45.75 -38.27 -19.19
N ALA A 16 -44.93 -38.07 -20.23
CA ALA A 16 -43.49 -38.34 -20.15
C ALA A 16 -42.81 -37.23 -19.34
N ALA A 17 -42.38 -37.54 -18.12
CA ALA A 17 -41.56 -36.64 -17.31
C ALA A 17 -40.12 -36.64 -17.84
N VAL A 18 -39.71 -35.58 -18.53
CA VAL A 18 -38.31 -35.33 -18.89
C VAL A 18 -37.60 -34.83 -17.64
N CYS A 19 -36.78 -35.68 -17.00
CA CYS A 19 -35.81 -35.27 -15.99
C CYS A 19 -34.65 -34.53 -16.68
N GLY A 20 -34.77 -33.21 -16.81
CA GLY A 20 -33.64 -32.36 -17.15
C GLY A 20 -32.67 -32.21 -15.97
N PRO A 21 -31.34 -32.21 -16.18
CA PRO A 21 -30.39 -32.02 -15.10
C PRO A 21 -30.52 -30.60 -14.52
N PHE A 22 -30.80 -30.53 -13.21
CA PHE A 22 -30.65 -29.30 -12.44
C PHE A 22 -29.16 -28.96 -12.37
N ALA A 23 -28.71 -28.02 -13.21
CA ALA A 23 -27.40 -27.41 -13.06
C ALA A 23 -27.41 -26.57 -11.77
N ALA A 24 -26.76 -27.07 -10.73
CA ALA A 24 -26.54 -26.30 -9.51
C ALA A 24 -25.72 -25.05 -9.86
N ALA A 25 -26.24 -23.87 -9.53
CA ALA A 25 -25.48 -22.63 -9.65
C ALA A 25 -24.26 -22.73 -8.72
N ALA A 26 -23.06 -22.76 -9.29
CA ALA A 26 -21.84 -22.69 -8.52
C ALA A 26 -21.81 -21.33 -7.76
N PRO A 27 -21.40 -21.31 -6.48
CA PRO A 27 -21.23 -20.05 -5.77
C PRO A 27 -20.15 -19.23 -6.49
N ALA A 28 -20.51 -18.02 -6.90
CA ALA A 28 -19.54 -17.07 -7.42
C ALA A 28 -18.50 -16.83 -6.31
N ALA A 29 -17.23 -17.14 -6.60
CA ALA A 29 -16.14 -16.74 -5.73
C ALA A 29 -16.21 -15.21 -5.56
N PRO A 30 -16.05 -14.66 -4.34
CA PRO A 30 -15.98 -13.22 -4.16
C PRO A 30 -14.87 -12.68 -5.05
N GLY A 31 -15.26 -11.84 -6.02
CA GLY A 31 -14.30 -11.10 -6.84
C GLY A 31 -13.45 -10.16 -5.97
N PRO A 32 -12.30 -9.69 -6.47
CA PRO A 32 -11.50 -8.71 -5.75
C PRO A 32 -12.38 -7.53 -5.32
N ALA A 33 -12.33 -7.17 -4.04
CA ALA A 33 -13.01 -5.99 -3.55
C ALA A 33 -12.57 -4.77 -4.40
N PRO A 34 -13.49 -3.86 -4.76
CA PRO A 34 -13.12 -2.67 -5.51
C PRO A 34 -12.01 -1.93 -4.77
N ALA A 35 -10.98 -1.49 -5.51
CA ALA A 35 -9.92 -0.66 -4.96
C ALA A 35 -10.56 0.57 -4.31
N SER A 36 -10.58 0.58 -2.97
CA SER A 36 -10.97 1.75 -2.20
C SER A 36 -10.11 2.93 -2.65
N LEU A 37 -10.73 4.06 -2.94
CA LEU A 37 -10.01 5.32 -3.19
C LEU A 37 -9.43 5.80 -1.86
N TYR A 38 -8.24 5.33 -1.53
CA TYR A 38 -7.48 5.82 -0.38
C TYR A 38 -6.56 6.96 -0.81
N ALA A 39 -6.26 7.87 0.12
CA ALA A 39 -5.26 8.90 -0.11
C ALA A 39 -3.86 8.26 -0.15
N PRO A 40 -3.16 8.25 -1.30
CA PRO A 40 -1.94 7.48 -1.45
C PRO A 40 -0.81 8.01 -0.57
N SER A 41 0.04 7.10 -0.11
CA SER A 41 1.28 7.43 0.61
C SER A 41 2.39 6.57 0.01
N ALA A 42 3.14 7.15 -0.91
CA ALA A 42 4.19 6.50 -1.69
C ALA A 42 5.33 7.51 -1.89
N LEU A 43 6.50 7.14 -1.38
CA LEU A 43 7.67 8.00 -1.28
C LEU A 43 8.89 7.29 -1.88
N VAL A 44 9.78 8.07 -2.47
CA VAL A 44 11.14 7.68 -2.82
C VAL A 44 12.06 8.43 -1.87
N LEU A 45 12.94 7.69 -1.21
CA LEU A 45 13.92 8.24 -0.27
C LEU A 45 15.30 8.02 -0.86
N THR A 46 16.13 9.05 -0.80
CA THR A 46 17.51 8.96 -1.30
C THR A 46 18.52 9.49 -0.30
N VAL A 47 19.76 9.07 -0.45
CA VAL A 47 20.91 9.60 0.28
C VAL A 47 22.10 9.77 -0.66
N ALA A 48 22.83 10.86 -0.49
CA ALA A 48 24.07 11.17 -1.19
C ALA A 48 25.03 11.93 -0.27
N HIS A 49 26.33 11.78 -0.48
CA HIS A 49 27.36 12.63 0.09
C HIS A 49 27.48 13.90 -0.73
N GLY A 50 27.42 15.04 -0.06
CA GLY A 50 27.44 16.36 -0.66
C GLY A 50 26.53 17.36 0.06
N GLU A 51 26.62 18.59 -0.42
CA GLU A 51 25.96 19.74 0.19
C GLU A 51 24.46 19.84 -0.13
N SER A 52 24.04 19.34 -1.30
CA SER A 52 22.65 19.41 -1.77
C SER A 52 22.35 18.37 -2.84
N SER A 53 21.06 18.04 -3.01
CA SER A 53 20.62 17.07 -4.03
C SER A 53 20.80 17.58 -5.46
N ALA A 54 20.91 18.90 -5.64
CA ALA A 54 21.15 19.51 -6.94
C ALA A 54 22.57 19.28 -7.48
N LEU A 55 23.52 18.98 -6.59
CA LEU A 55 24.94 18.85 -6.90
C LEU A 55 25.48 17.43 -6.68
N ALA A 56 24.76 16.59 -5.93
CA ALA A 56 25.17 15.24 -5.58
C ALA A 56 24.24 14.19 -6.20
N ALA A 57 24.82 13.14 -6.78
CA ALA A 57 24.06 12.01 -7.28
C ALA A 57 23.70 11.05 -6.12
N PRO A 58 22.44 10.57 -6.04
CA PRO A 58 22.05 9.55 -5.07
C PRO A 58 22.93 8.29 -5.14
N GLU A 59 23.43 7.86 -3.98
CA GLU A 59 24.19 6.62 -3.83
C GLU A 59 23.30 5.44 -3.51
N ARG A 60 22.26 5.70 -2.72
CA ARG A 60 21.25 4.73 -2.34
C ARG A 60 19.88 5.37 -2.48
N ALA A 61 18.92 4.55 -2.89
CA ALA A 61 17.54 4.95 -3.00
C ALA A 61 16.63 3.77 -2.63
N VAL A 62 15.56 4.06 -1.92
CA VAL A 62 14.53 3.09 -1.58
C VAL A 62 13.14 3.65 -1.82
N THR A 63 12.19 2.76 -2.02
CA THR A 63 10.77 3.08 -2.10
C THR A 63 10.11 2.73 -0.78
N LEU A 64 9.20 3.60 -0.34
CA LEU A 64 8.39 3.40 0.86
C LEU A 64 6.93 3.68 0.52
N VAL A 65 6.08 2.67 0.64
CA VAL A 65 4.64 2.77 0.45
C VAL A 65 3.98 2.49 1.78
N CYS A 66 3.13 3.39 2.27
CA CYS A 66 2.49 3.27 3.58
C CYS A 66 0.99 3.03 3.54
N ALA A 67 0.35 3.23 2.38
CA ALA A 67 -1.07 2.95 2.19
C ALA A 67 -1.25 2.17 0.88
N PRO A 68 -2.09 1.10 0.87
CA PRO A 68 -2.95 0.65 1.96
C PRO A 68 -2.21 -0.17 3.03
N ALA A 69 -1.00 -0.65 2.74
CA ALA A 69 -0.16 -1.38 3.68
C ALA A 69 1.33 -1.01 3.48
N PRO A 70 2.16 -1.06 4.54
CA PRO A 70 3.60 -0.88 4.44
C PRO A 70 4.24 -1.84 3.43
N SER A 71 4.98 -1.31 2.46
CA SER A 71 5.73 -2.07 1.45
C SER A 71 6.78 -1.20 0.76
N GLY A 72 7.52 -1.76 -0.20
CA GLY A 72 8.60 -1.08 -0.92
C GLY A 72 9.94 -1.76 -0.72
N THR A 73 11.01 -1.10 -1.14
CA THR A 73 12.39 -1.58 -1.02
C THR A 73 13.09 -1.09 0.24
N HIS A 74 12.44 -0.26 1.05
CA HIS A 74 12.93 0.11 2.38
C HIS A 74 13.13 -1.15 3.25
N PRO A 75 14.23 -1.28 4.00
CA PRO A 75 14.54 -2.51 4.76
C PRO A 75 13.54 -2.80 5.88
N ASP A 76 12.97 -1.76 6.51
CA ASP A 76 11.85 -1.89 7.44
C ASP A 76 10.73 -0.89 7.11
N PRO A 77 9.84 -1.22 6.16
CA PRO A 77 8.79 -0.29 5.75
C PRO A 77 7.73 -0.12 6.85
N ALA A 78 7.55 -1.12 7.72
CA ALA A 78 6.54 -1.07 8.77
C ALA A 78 6.90 -0.04 9.85
N ALA A 79 8.16 -0.04 10.32
CA ALA A 79 8.66 0.95 11.27
C ALA A 79 8.65 2.36 10.68
N ALA A 80 9.19 2.55 9.47
CA ALA A 80 9.24 3.85 8.81
C ALA A 80 7.85 4.46 8.61
N CYS A 81 6.88 3.65 8.16
CA CYS A 81 5.49 4.11 8.05
C CYS A 81 4.81 4.36 9.39
N ALA A 82 5.25 3.74 10.49
CA ALA A 82 4.75 4.05 11.84
C ALA A 82 5.27 5.40 12.34
N GLU A 83 6.56 5.68 12.16
CA GLU A 83 7.17 6.96 12.52
C GLU A 83 6.57 8.11 11.71
N LEU A 84 6.44 7.98 10.39
CA LEU A 84 5.80 9.01 9.56
C LEU A 84 4.34 9.24 9.97
N ARG A 85 3.62 8.21 10.42
CA ARG A 85 2.26 8.40 10.96
C ARG A 85 2.27 9.15 12.29
N ALA A 86 3.20 8.85 13.18
CA ALA A 86 3.35 9.52 14.48
C ALA A 86 3.71 11.00 14.30
N ALA A 87 4.63 11.29 13.38
CA ALA A 87 5.04 12.64 13.00
C ALA A 87 4.06 13.31 12.02
N GLN A 88 2.97 12.65 11.64
CA GLN A 88 1.98 13.15 10.67
C GLN A 88 2.56 13.52 9.29
N GLY A 89 3.72 12.96 8.92
CA GLY A 89 4.45 13.27 7.69
C GLY A 89 5.36 14.50 7.80
N ASP A 90 5.55 15.05 9.00
CA ASP A 90 6.56 16.08 9.28
C ASP A 90 7.94 15.41 9.48
N PHE A 91 8.82 15.59 8.50
CA PHE A 91 10.16 15.00 8.52
C PHE A 91 11.10 15.69 9.52
N ASP A 92 10.84 16.94 9.89
CA ASP A 92 11.65 17.66 10.87
C ASP A 92 11.25 17.32 12.30
N ALA A 93 10.04 16.79 12.50
CA ALA A 93 9.56 16.26 13.77
C ALA A 93 9.93 14.78 14.00
N LEU A 94 10.63 14.13 13.07
CA LEU A 94 11.19 12.79 13.31
C LEU A 94 12.18 12.90 14.47
N ALA A 95 11.92 12.13 15.53
CA ALA A 95 12.66 12.21 16.78
C ALA A 95 14.17 12.02 16.52
N SER A 96 14.99 12.70 17.33
CA SER A 96 16.42 12.43 17.43
C SER A 96 16.69 11.54 18.63
N ALA A 97 17.64 10.62 18.52
CA ALA A 97 18.19 9.95 19.69
C ALA A 97 19.12 10.95 20.41
N ASP A 98 18.70 11.43 21.58
CA ASP A 98 19.37 12.51 22.30
C ASP A 98 20.78 12.16 22.82
N ASP A 99 21.17 10.89 22.77
CA ASP A 99 22.38 10.37 23.44
C ASP A 99 23.55 10.02 22.51
N MET A 100 23.50 10.38 21.22
CA MET A 100 24.58 10.02 20.28
C MET A 100 25.69 11.09 20.22
N LEU A 101 26.93 10.67 20.48
CA LEU A 101 28.11 11.53 20.38
C LEU A 101 28.75 11.40 18.99
N CYS A 102 28.64 12.45 18.18
CA CYS A 102 29.26 12.53 16.86
C CYS A 102 30.53 13.37 16.84
N THR A 103 31.47 13.00 15.96
CA THR A 103 32.63 13.83 15.64
C THR A 103 32.21 15.12 14.95
N ARG A 104 33.08 16.14 14.99
CA ARG A 104 32.88 17.42 14.30
C ARG A 104 33.46 17.46 12.89
N GLU A 105 33.82 16.30 12.34
CA GLU A 105 34.24 16.19 10.94
C GLU A 105 33.10 16.65 10.04
N TYR A 106 33.46 17.38 8.99
CA TYR A 106 32.51 17.90 8.02
C TYR A 106 32.64 17.11 6.72
N ASP A 107 31.74 16.14 6.56
CA ASP A 107 31.62 15.26 5.40
C ASP A 107 30.12 15.10 5.09
N PRO A 108 29.51 16.10 4.43
CA PRO A 108 28.08 16.30 4.46
C PRO A 108 27.31 15.18 3.76
N VAL A 109 26.16 14.85 4.30
CA VAL A 109 25.24 13.85 3.74
C VAL A 109 23.87 14.47 3.57
N VAL A 110 23.36 14.49 2.35
CA VAL A 110 22.03 14.97 2.01
C VAL A 110 21.07 13.79 1.85
N VAL A 111 19.89 13.92 2.44
CA VAL A 111 18.75 13.02 2.22
C VAL A 111 17.65 13.75 1.47
N THR A 112 16.93 13.04 0.60
CA THR A 112 15.71 13.56 -0.01
C THR A 112 14.53 12.62 0.20
N VAL A 113 13.33 13.20 0.22
CA VAL A 113 12.07 12.47 0.18
C VAL A 113 11.15 13.13 -0.83
N ASP A 114 10.75 12.39 -1.85
CA ASP A 114 9.86 12.84 -2.90
C ASP A 114 8.70 11.88 -3.09
N GLY A 115 7.52 12.41 -3.37
CA GLY A 115 6.35 11.59 -3.70
C GLY A 115 5.07 12.17 -3.14
N VAL A 116 4.26 11.33 -2.50
CA VAL A 116 3.00 11.73 -1.88
C VAL A 116 2.84 11.13 -0.49
N TRP A 117 2.29 11.91 0.43
CA TRP A 117 1.87 11.48 1.75
C TRP A 117 0.41 11.86 1.98
N ARG A 118 -0.45 10.87 2.22
CA ARG A 118 -1.90 11.05 2.38
C ARG A 118 -2.51 11.96 1.30
N GLY A 119 -2.10 11.75 0.04
CA GLY A 119 -2.56 12.50 -1.12
C GLY A 119 -1.96 13.91 -1.29
N GLN A 120 -1.09 14.36 -0.39
CA GLN A 120 -0.37 15.63 -0.53
C GLN A 120 1.00 15.40 -1.16
N ARG A 121 1.44 16.30 -2.04
CA ARG A 121 2.77 16.25 -2.64
C ARG A 121 3.83 16.47 -1.55
N VAL A 122 4.86 15.63 -1.56
CA VAL A 122 6.05 15.77 -0.73
C VAL A 122 7.24 16.06 -1.63
N SER A 123 8.06 17.03 -1.21
CA SER A 123 9.42 17.29 -1.68
C SER A 123 10.18 17.86 -0.50
N TYR A 124 11.09 17.06 0.04
CA TYR A 124 11.84 17.35 1.27
C TYR A 124 13.32 17.07 1.01
N GLU A 125 14.17 17.93 1.52
CA GLU A 125 15.62 17.78 1.49
C GLU A 125 16.20 18.21 2.83
N ARG A 126 17.19 17.46 3.31
CA ARG A 126 17.96 17.85 4.50
C ARG A 126 19.40 17.41 4.38
N THR A 127 20.31 18.33 4.66
CA THR A 127 21.76 18.07 4.73
C THR A 127 22.18 17.95 6.18
N TYR A 128 22.91 16.88 6.48
CA TYR A 128 23.56 16.63 7.76
C TYR A 128 25.06 16.88 7.61
N SER A 129 25.72 17.34 8.68
CA SER A 129 27.15 17.64 8.65
C SER A 129 28.04 16.42 8.48
N ASN A 130 27.54 15.22 8.85
CA ASN A 130 28.17 13.94 8.60
C ASN A 130 27.18 12.77 8.81
N GLU A 131 27.57 11.56 8.39
CA GLU A 131 26.77 10.34 8.49
C GLU A 131 26.40 9.98 9.94
N CYS A 132 27.25 10.30 10.92
CA CYS A 132 26.92 10.10 12.33
C CYS A 132 25.73 10.99 12.73
N VAL A 133 25.75 12.28 12.38
CA VAL A 133 24.64 13.20 12.67
C VAL A 133 23.37 12.77 11.94
N LYS A 134 23.45 12.31 10.68
CA LYS A 134 22.30 11.72 9.97
C LYS A 134 21.73 10.52 10.75
N SER A 135 22.60 9.61 11.16
CA SER A 135 22.22 8.39 11.89
C SER A 135 21.74 8.67 13.31
N SER A 136 22.13 9.81 13.89
CA SER A 136 21.71 10.25 15.23
C SER A 136 20.23 10.52 15.36
N LEU A 137 19.52 10.77 14.25
CA LEU A 137 18.07 10.81 14.33
C LEU A 137 17.51 9.47 14.83
N GLY A 138 18.11 8.34 14.46
CA GLY A 138 17.54 7.03 14.80
C GLY A 138 16.15 6.79 14.18
N ALA A 139 15.67 7.70 13.32
CA ALA A 139 14.44 7.53 12.58
C ALA A 139 14.64 6.40 11.57
N SER A 140 13.87 5.31 11.76
CA SER A 140 13.82 4.18 10.83
C SER A 140 13.56 4.61 9.39
N VAL A 141 12.91 5.76 9.16
CA VAL A 141 12.70 6.39 7.84
C VAL A 141 13.99 6.55 7.03
N PHE A 142 15.14 6.85 7.65
CA PHE A 142 16.41 7.08 6.95
C PHE A 142 17.45 5.97 7.18
N ALA A 143 17.01 4.80 7.63
CA ALA A 143 17.85 3.65 7.96
C ALA A 143 17.94 2.63 6.81
N PHE A 144 18.46 3.07 5.66
CA PHE A 144 18.71 2.25 4.46
C PHE A 144 20.06 2.63 3.83
#